data_AF-F9PMB9-F1
#
_entry.id   AF-F9PMB9-F1
#
_cell.length_a   1.000
_cell.length_b   1.000
_cell.length_c   1.000
_cell.angle_alpha   90.00
_cell.angle_beta   90.00
_cell.angle_gamma   90.00
#
_symmetry.space_group_name_H-M   'P 1'
#
loop_
_entity.id
_entity.type
_entity.pdbx_description
1 polymer ?
#
loop_
_entity_poly.entity_id
_entity_poly.type
_entity_poly.pdbx_seq_one_letter_code
_entity_poly.pdbx_strand_id
1 'polypeptide(L)'
;MIGALPVTLSLVNELDSVSSNGTPAWDSARYLREILKAPVYEAAEHTPLQEMPSLSARLGNTVEVKREDLQTVHSFKIRGAYNAMRSLSPAERERGVVTASAGNHAQGVARSAALLGMSAIIVMPTVTPQIKVDAVRALGGEVRLHGDNFDAAKAEATRLAEAEGLSYIAPFDDPRVIAGQGTIGLELIQQDAHLDRVFVPVGGGGLAAGVAVLIKQLMPGIKVIGVEHEESACLKAALLGGEPITLHHVGLFAEGVAVRRIGEETFRMCRALLDDVVTVSSDETSAAVRDIFDDVRAISEPSGALALAGLKRYVAEHHLSGERLAFILSGANLNFHQLRYISERSEIGEQREAILGVTIPEEQGSFLRFASVLGARSVTEFNYRLSAARAETDPARIFVGVRIARRQERAEIVADLEEAGYDVIDLTDDELAKVHVRSMIGGRATPGVPERLFSFLFPESPGALAHFLEVLGTRWNITLFHYRTDGADYGRILCAFAAGSDDVELTEHMDRLGYSYNEETADPAFRFFLAR
;
A
#
# COMPACT_ATOMS: atom_id res chain seq x y z
N MET A 1 77.40 -9.37 -11.41
CA MET A 1 76.30 -8.76 -12.20
C MET A 1 75.06 -9.59 -11.97
N ILE A 2 74.05 -8.94 -11.38
CA ILE A 2 72.63 -9.32 -11.25
C ILE A 2 72.35 -10.69 -10.59
N GLY A 3 72.19 -10.66 -9.26
CA GLY A 3 71.54 -11.73 -8.48
C GLY A 3 70.14 -11.28 -8.08
N ALA A 4 69.15 -12.13 -8.32
CA ALA A 4 67.74 -11.92 -7.97
C ALA A 4 67.53 -11.93 -6.45
N LEU A 5 66.68 -11.02 -5.95
CA LEU A 5 66.15 -11.02 -4.59
C LEU A 5 64.64 -11.36 -4.64
N PRO A 6 64.13 -12.21 -3.73
CA PRO A 6 62.72 -12.57 -3.70
C PRO A 6 61.91 -11.48 -2.97
N VAL A 7 60.76 -11.13 -3.54
CA VAL A 7 59.75 -10.28 -2.89
C VAL A 7 59.00 -11.14 -1.87
N THR A 8 59.20 -10.88 -0.59
CA THR A 8 58.43 -11.49 0.51
C THR A 8 57.06 -10.82 0.65
N LEU A 9 55.99 -11.63 0.62
CA LEU A 9 54.64 -11.25 1.05
C LEU A 9 54.67 -10.86 2.54
N SER A 10 54.58 -9.56 2.85
CA SER A 10 54.45 -9.10 4.24
C SER A 10 53.92 -7.66 4.34
N LEU A 11 52.89 -7.29 3.56
CA LEU A 11 52.31 -5.94 3.61
C LEU A 11 50.78 -5.95 3.40
N VAL A 12 50.06 -6.78 4.16
CA VAL A 12 48.56 -6.77 4.17
C VAL A 12 47.99 -6.66 5.60
N ASN A 13 48.80 -6.41 6.63
CA ASN A 13 48.33 -6.48 8.03
C ASN A 13 48.45 -5.19 8.85
N GLU A 14 48.45 -4.01 8.22
CA GLU A 14 48.38 -2.73 8.95
C GLU A 14 47.40 -1.76 8.28
N LEU A 15 46.10 -2.00 8.47
CA LEU A 15 45.05 -0.98 8.26
C LEU A 15 44.07 -0.86 9.44
N ASP A 16 44.35 -1.51 10.57
CA ASP A 16 43.62 -1.28 11.82
C ASP A 16 44.40 -0.32 12.70
N SER A 17 44.26 0.99 12.49
CA SER A 17 44.61 1.97 13.52
C SER A 17 43.70 3.19 13.54
N VAL A 18 42.91 3.24 14.61
CA VAL A 18 42.41 4.42 15.35
C VAL A 18 41.42 5.34 14.62
N SER A 19 40.12 5.18 14.95
CA SER A 19 39.16 6.28 14.87
C SER A 19 39.30 7.16 16.12
N SER A 20 39.34 8.48 15.94
CA SER A 20 39.65 9.47 16.98
C SER A 20 38.53 9.73 18.00
N ASN A 21 37.48 8.89 18.06
CA ASN A 21 36.27 9.18 18.85
C ASN A 21 35.86 8.08 19.87
N GLY A 22 36.72 7.11 20.20
CA GLY A 22 36.44 6.18 21.30
C GLY A 22 35.25 5.22 21.09
N THR A 23 34.58 5.27 19.93
CA THR A 23 33.68 4.22 19.44
C THR A 23 34.52 3.03 18.97
N PRO A 24 34.24 1.78 19.40
CA PRO A 24 34.93 0.59 18.89
C PRO A 24 34.94 0.58 17.37
N ALA A 25 36.08 0.26 16.76
CA ALA A 25 36.21 0.15 15.31
C ALA A 25 35.18 -0.86 14.78
N TRP A 26 34.18 -0.35 14.05
CA TRP A 26 33.16 -1.14 13.41
C TRP A 26 33.78 -2.00 12.31
N ASP A 27 33.62 -3.32 12.35
CA ASP A 27 33.95 -4.22 11.24
C ASP A 27 32.95 -4.13 10.06
N SER A 28 32.76 -2.93 9.49
CA SER A 28 31.94 -2.75 8.29
C SER A 28 32.55 -3.48 7.09
N ALA A 29 33.87 -3.66 7.10
CA ALA A 29 34.63 -4.41 6.11
C ALA A 29 34.26 -5.90 6.08
N ARG A 30 33.87 -6.51 7.21
CA ARG A 30 33.31 -7.87 7.22
C ARG A 30 32.01 -7.95 6.45
N TYR A 31 31.04 -7.08 6.71
CA TYR A 31 29.78 -7.10 5.97
C TYR A 31 30.01 -6.90 4.47
N LEU A 32 30.87 -5.97 4.07
CA LEU A 32 31.24 -5.80 2.67
C LEU A 32 31.79 -7.11 2.07
N ARG A 33 32.73 -7.79 2.74
CA ARG A 33 33.28 -9.07 2.29
C ARG A 33 32.22 -10.17 2.19
N GLU A 34 31.32 -10.25 3.16
CA GLU A 34 30.25 -11.25 3.16
C GLU A 34 29.23 -10.99 2.05
N ILE A 35 28.89 -9.73 1.78
CA ILE A 35 27.99 -9.36 0.68
C ILE A 35 28.62 -9.72 -0.67
N LEU A 36 29.90 -9.40 -0.89
CA LEU A 36 30.61 -9.73 -2.13
C LEU A 36 30.76 -11.24 -2.37
N LYS A 37 30.77 -12.05 -1.30
CA LYS A 37 30.86 -13.52 -1.38
C LYS A 37 29.50 -14.22 -1.41
N ALA A 38 28.40 -13.49 -1.16
CA ALA A 38 27.08 -14.09 -1.03
C ALA A 38 26.64 -14.71 -2.38
N PRO A 39 26.40 -16.02 -2.46
CA PRO A 39 26.05 -16.71 -3.70
C PRO A 39 24.56 -16.54 -4.04
N VAL A 40 24.01 -15.33 -3.89
CA VAL A 40 22.57 -15.07 -4.03
C VAL A 40 22.06 -15.39 -5.44
N TYR A 41 22.91 -15.23 -6.46
CA TYR A 41 22.54 -15.45 -7.87
C TYR A 41 22.37 -16.92 -8.27
N GLU A 42 22.63 -17.86 -7.36
CA GLU A 42 22.21 -19.26 -7.53
C GLU A 42 20.67 -19.41 -7.38
N ALA A 43 19.98 -18.41 -6.80
CA ALA A 43 18.54 -18.43 -6.55
C ALA A 43 17.78 -17.13 -6.91
N ALA A 44 18.44 -15.98 -6.80
CA ALA A 44 17.92 -14.66 -7.10
C ALA A 44 18.39 -14.18 -8.47
N GLU A 45 17.65 -13.25 -9.06
CA GLU A 45 18.03 -12.59 -10.30
C GLU A 45 18.59 -11.19 -10.01
N HIS A 46 19.46 -10.71 -10.91
CA HIS A 46 19.86 -9.32 -10.92
C HIS A 46 18.70 -8.47 -11.45
N THR A 47 18.04 -7.70 -10.58
CA THR A 47 16.80 -7.01 -10.95
C THR A 47 17.08 -5.68 -11.64
N PRO A 48 16.18 -5.18 -12.50
CA PRO A 48 16.39 -3.91 -13.16
C PRO A 48 16.20 -2.73 -12.18
N LEU A 49 17.00 -1.68 -12.40
CA LEU A 49 16.77 -0.32 -11.90
C LEU A 49 16.15 0.45 -13.06
N GLN A 50 14.89 0.84 -12.93
CA GLN A 50 14.10 1.45 -14.01
C GLN A 50 13.73 2.88 -13.64
N GLU A 51 13.90 3.82 -14.56
CA GLU A 51 13.39 5.18 -14.37
C GLU A 51 11.85 5.18 -14.36
N MET A 52 11.26 6.12 -13.61
CA MET A 52 9.83 6.41 -13.53
C MET A 52 9.57 7.80 -14.16
N PRO A 53 9.40 7.92 -15.49
CA PRO A 53 9.40 9.21 -16.19
C PRO A 53 8.28 10.15 -15.75
N SER A 54 7.07 9.64 -15.54
CA SER A 54 5.91 10.46 -15.15
C SER A 54 6.11 11.06 -13.77
N LEU A 55 6.54 10.22 -12.81
CA LEU A 55 6.83 10.66 -11.45
C LEU A 55 8.05 11.57 -11.39
N SER A 56 9.08 11.28 -12.18
CA SER A 56 10.30 12.10 -12.29
C SER A 56 9.97 13.52 -12.74
N ALA A 57 9.17 13.66 -13.81
CA ALA A 57 8.71 14.95 -14.28
C ALA A 57 7.86 15.68 -13.23
N ARG A 58 6.97 14.97 -12.53
CA ARG A 58 6.10 15.53 -11.48
C ARG A 58 6.88 16.05 -10.27
N LEU A 59 7.96 15.38 -9.88
CA LEU A 59 8.78 15.75 -8.72
C LEU A 59 9.97 16.66 -9.06
N GLY A 60 10.29 16.85 -10.34
CA GLY A 60 11.47 17.62 -10.76
C GLY A 60 12.79 16.97 -10.33
N ASN A 61 12.83 15.63 -10.26
CA ASN A 61 13.97 14.80 -9.87
C ASN A 61 13.99 13.56 -10.79
N THR A 62 15.12 12.89 -10.95
CA THR A 62 15.14 11.54 -11.58
C THR A 62 14.75 10.53 -10.51
N VAL A 63 13.66 9.80 -10.73
CA VAL A 63 13.18 8.76 -9.80
C VAL A 63 13.34 7.39 -10.44
N GLU A 64 14.02 6.50 -9.75
CA GLU A 64 14.29 5.13 -10.22
C GLU A 64 13.76 4.09 -9.24
N VAL A 65 13.25 2.99 -9.78
CA VAL A 65 12.70 1.87 -9.02
C VAL A 65 13.56 0.63 -9.18
N LYS A 66 14.01 0.06 -8.06
CA LYS A 66 14.69 -1.22 -8.00
C LYS A 66 13.66 -2.35 -7.86
N ARG A 67 13.49 -3.13 -8.93
CA ARG A 67 12.36 -4.07 -9.15
C ARG A 67 12.52 -5.44 -8.48
N GLU A 68 12.60 -5.47 -7.15
CA GLU A 68 12.69 -6.73 -6.38
C GLU A 68 11.39 -7.56 -6.38
N ASP A 69 10.29 -7.03 -6.91
CA ASP A 69 9.08 -7.80 -7.24
C ASP A 69 9.28 -8.83 -8.35
N LEU A 70 10.30 -8.66 -9.20
CA LEU A 70 10.58 -9.57 -10.30
C LEU A 70 11.31 -10.85 -9.87
N GLN A 71 11.69 -10.96 -8.59
CA GLN A 71 12.25 -12.19 -8.05
C GLN A 71 11.24 -13.35 -8.16
N THR A 72 11.75 -14.58 -8.19
CA THR A 72 10.91 -15.79 -8.34
C THR A 72 9.87 -16.00 -7.24
N VAL A 73 10.06 -15.36 -6.07
CA VAL A 73 9.12 -15.35 -4.93
C VAL A 73 8.47 -13.98 -4.73
N HIS A 74 8.51 -13.15 -5.77
CA HIS A 74 7.92 -11.82 -5.85
C HIS A 74 8.35 -10.84 -4.75
N SER A 75 9.55 -11.04 -4.19
CA SER A 75 10.16 -10.16 -3.19
C SER A 75 11.65 -10.44 -3.00
N PHE A 76 12.35 -9.49 -2.38
CA PHE A 76 13.78 -9.60 -2.09
C PHE A 76 14.16 -10.74 -1.11
N LYS A 77 13.19 -11.30 -0.38
CA LYS A 77 13.46 -12.20 0.76
C LYS A 77 14.24 -13.46 0.38
N ILE A 78 14.18 -13.87 -0.88
CA ILE A 78 14.98 -14.99 -1.41
C ILE A 78 16.49 -14.78 -1.22
N ARG A 79 17.00 -13.55 -1.32
CA ARG A 79 18.44 -13.28 -1.25
C ARG A 79 19.02 -13.64 0.11
N GLY A 80 18.49 -13.05 1.18
CA GLY A 80 18.95 -13.34 2.54
C GLY A 80 18.62 -14.74 3.03
N ALA A 81 17.44 -15.28 2.68
CA ALA A 81 17.10 -16.66 3.03
C ALA A 81 18.08 -17.65 2.39
N TYR A 82 18.32 -17.50 1.08
CA TYR A 82 19.25 -18.36 0.35
C TYR A 82 20.66 -18.23 0.88
N ASN A 83 21.17 -17.01 1.09
CA ASN A 83 22.51 -16.81 1.62
C ASN A 83 22.69 -17.48 2.99
N ALA A 84 21.76 -17.27 3.92
CA ALA A 84 21.82 -17.87 5.25
C ALA A 84 21.83 -19.41 5.20
N MET A 85 20.96 -20.00 4.38
CA MET A 85 20.84 -21.45 4.22
C MET A 85 22.07 -22.04 3.51
N ARG A 86 22.59 -21.35 2.50
CA ARG A 86 23.79 -21.75 1.75
C ARG A 86 25.07 -21.64 2.58
N SER A 87 25.08 -20.84 3.65
CA SER A 87 26.18 -20.79 4.62
C SER A 87 26.13 -21.88 5.68
N LEU A 88 25.05 -22.67 5.78
CA LEU A 88 24.96 -23.78 6.73
C LEU A 88 25.99 -24.87 6.40
N SER A 89 26.50 -25.51 7.45
CA SER A 89 27.36 -26.68 7.34
C SER A 89 26.61 -27.88 6.74
N PRO A 90 27.31 -28.88 6.16
CA PRO A 90 26.66 -30.06 5.61
C PRO A 90 25.73 -30.77 6.61
N ALA A 91 26.15 -30.89 7.88
CA ALA A 91 25.37 -31.52 8.93
C ALA A 91 24.11 -30.71 9.30
N GLU A 92 24.17 -29.38 9.28
CA GLU A 92 22.99 -28.53 9.47
C GLU A 92 22.01 -28.63 8.30
N ARG A 93 22.53 -28.70 7.06
CA ARG A 93 21.68 -28.87 5.87
C ARG A 93 20.97 -30.21 5.84
N GLU A 94 21.65 -31.28 6.26
CA GLU A 94 21.07 -32.63 6.34
C GLU A 94 19.93 -32.70 7.36
N ARG A 95 20.04 -31.97 8.49
CA ARG A 95 18.94 -31.88 9.47
C ARG A 95 17.75 -31.08 8.96
N GLY A 96 18.01 -30.05 8.15
CA GLY A 96 16.98 -29.17 7.61
C GLY A 96 16.79 -27.88 8.40
N VAL A 97 15.84 -27.07 7.95
CA VAL A 97 15.59 -25.72 8.48
C VAL A 97 14.17 -25.54 8.97
N VAL A 98 13.98 -24.56 9.83
CA VAL A 98 12.66 -24.13 10.30
C VAL A 98 12.55 -22.61 10.34
N THR A 99 11.37 -22.08 10.08
CA THR A 99 11.04 -20.67 10.32
C THR A 99 9.56 -20.52 10.65
N ALA A 100 9.19 -19.38 11.23
CA ALA A 100 7.80 -18.95 11.34
C ALA A 100 7.53 -17.75 10.44
N SER A 101 6.59 -17.90 9.50
CA SER A 101 6.14 -16.83 8.59
C SER A 101 4.98 -17.33 7.72
N ALA A 102 4.04 -16.45 7.40
CA ALA A 102 2.97 -16.72 6.43
C ALA A 102 3.06 -15.82 5.17
N GLY A 103 4.18 -15.11 4.97
CA GLY A 103 4.36 -14.14 3.87
C GLY A 103 5.67 -14.32 3.11
N ASN A 104 6.24 -13.20 2.63
CA ASN A 104 7.43 -13.17 1.76
C ASN A 104 8.62 -13.99 2.28
N HIS A 105 8.88 -13.97 3.58
CA HIS A 105 9.97 -14.77 4.17
C HIS A 105 9.72 -16.28 4.07
N ALA A 106 8.47 -16.71 4.18
CA ALA A 106 8.11 -18.12 4.10
C ALA A 106 8.38 -18.67 2.69
N GLN A 107 7.97 -17.91 1.67
CA GLN A 107 8.23 -18.22 0.28
C GLN A 107 9.73 -18.23 -0.03
N GLY A 108 10.48 -17.24 0.48
CA GLY A 108 11.93 -17.17 0.34
C GLY A 108 12.66 -18.39 0.91
N VAL A 109 12.30 -18.83 2.13
CA VAL A 109 12.88 -20.03 2.76
C VAL A 109 12.48 -21.31 2.02
N ALA A 110 11.19 -21.47 1.69
CA ALA A 110 10.68 -22.64 0.99
C ALA A 110 11.38 -22.84 -0.37
N ARG A 111 11.43 -21.77 -1.18
CA ARG A 111 12.11 -21.80 -2.48
C ARG A 111 13.60 -22.08 -2.35
N SER A 112 14.26 -21.47 -1.36
CA SER A 112 15.68 -21.68 -1.10
C SER A 112 15.97 -23.13 -0.69
N ALA A 113 15.14 -23.73 0.15
CA ALA A 113 15.25 -25.13 0.53
C ALA A 113 15.12 -26.07 -0.67
N ALA A 114 14.12 -25.84 -1.52
CA ALA A 114 13.92 -26.63 -2.73
C ALA A 114 15.13 -26.58 -3.67
N LEU A 115 15.73 -25.40 -3.86
CA LEU A 115 16.93 -25.23 -4.69
C LEU A 115 18.18 -25.88 -4.08
N LEU A 116 18.27 -25.95 -2.76
CA LEU A 116 19.40 -26.54 -2.02
C LEU A 116 19.22 -28.04 -1.73
N GLY A 117 18.06 -28.62 -2.05
CA GLY A 117 17.73 -30.01 -1.71
C GLY A 117 17.60 -30.25 -0.20
N MET A 118 17.10 -29.24 0.54
CA MET A 118 16.92 -29.28 1.99
C MET A 118 15.44 -29.39 2.37
N SER A 119 15.12 -29.99 3.51
CA SER A 119 13.79 -29.88 4.12
C SER A 119 13.63 -28.51 4.80
N ALA A 120 12.45 -27.92 4.67
CA ALA A 120 12.10 -26.66 5.31
C ALA A 120 10.72 -26.72 5.95
N ILE A 121 10.69 -26.70 7.28
CA ILE A 121 9.45 -26.60 8.05
C ILE A 121 9.07 -25.12 8.17
N ILE A 122 7.89 -24.78 7.67
CA ILE A 122 7.34 -23.43 7.73
C ILE A 122 6.16 -23.42 8.68
N VAL A 123 6.36 -22.85 9.87
CA VAL A 123 5.31 -22.75 10.88
C VAL A 123 4.46 -21.51 10.61
N MET A 124 3.15 -21.72 10.52
CA MET A 124 2.16 -20.67 10.25
C MET A 124 1.02 -20.75 11.28
N PRO A 125 0.36 -19.62 11.62
CA PRO A 125 -0.86 -19.66 12.42
C PRO A 125 -1.95 -20.53 11.79
N THR A 126 -2.79 -21.17 12.60
CA THR A 126 -3.94 -21.99 12.14
C THR A 126 -4.94 -21.21 11.30
N VAL A 127 -5.04 -19.90 11.55
CA VAL A 127 -5.92 -18.95 10.85
C VAL A 127 -5.35 -18.45 9.51
N THR A 128 -4.20 -18.93 9.08
CA THR A 128 -3.56 -18.48 7.84
C THR A 128 -4.42 -18.82 6.62
N PRO A 129 -4.72 -17.86 5.73
CA PRO A 129 -5.49 -18.12 4.51
C PRO A 129 -4.89 -19.25 3.66
N GLN A 130 -5.74 -20.14 3.16
CA GLN A 130 -5.31 -21.34 2.42
C GLN A 130 -4.41 -20.99 1.21
N ILE A 131 -4.68 -19.88 0.53
CA ILE A 131 -3.85 -19.40 -0.59
C ILE A 131 -2.38 -19.15 -0.19
N LYS A 132 -2.11 -18.66 1.03
CA LYS A 132 -0.74 -18.43 1.53
C LYS A 132 -0.06 -19.75 1.90
N VAL A 133 -0.83 -20.70 2.43
CA VAL A 133 -0.36 -22.06 2.74
C VAL A 133 0.03 -22.79 1.44
N ASP A 134 -0.84 -22.74 0.43
CA ASP A 134 -0.63 -23.42 -0.84
C ASP A 134 0.53 -22.82 -1.64
N ALA A 135 0.72 -21.49 -1.59
CA ALA A 135 1.88 -20.84 -2.20
C ALA A 135 3.20 -21.38 -1.64
N VAL A 136 3.30 -21.57 -0.32
CA VAL A 136 4.52 -22.12 0.30
C VAL A 136 4.72 -23.61 -0.02
N ARG A 137 3.64 -24.40 -0.04
CA ARG A 137 3.70 -25.81 -0.45
C ARG A 137 4.15 -25.96 -1.91
N ALA A 138 3.63 -25.12 -2.81
CA ALA A 138 4.00 -25.10 -4.21
C ALA A 138 5.49 -24.79 -4.43
N LEU A 139 6.10 -24.03 -3.52
CA LEU A 139 7.53 -23.71 -3.52
C LEU A 139 8.40 -24.80 -2.86
N GLY A 140 7.81 -25.86 -2.31
CA GLY A 140 8.51 -26.99 -1.70
C GLY A 140 8.64 -26.95 -0.18
N GLY A 141 7.95 -26.02 0.50
CA GLY A 141 7.97 -25.91 1.96
C GLY A 141 6.99 -26.87 2.66
N GLU A 142 7.41 -27.44 3.78
CA GLU A 142 6.58 -28.27 4.66
C GLU A 142 5.82 -27.38 5.65
N VAL A 143 4.56 -27.08 5.36
CA VAL A 143 3.76 -26.18 6.20
C VAL A 143 3.23 -26.89 7.44
N ARG A 144 3.52 -26.32 8.62
CA ARG A 144 2.97 -26.75 9.91
C ARG A 144 2.10 -25.65 10.51
N LEU A 145 0.79 -25.89 10.56
CA LEU A 145 -0.18 -24.96 11.15
C LEU A 145 -0.18 -25.11 12.67
N HIS A 146 0.17 -24.05 13.40
CA HIS A 146 0.23 -24.04 14.86
C HIS A 146 -0.03 -22.65 15.45
N GLY A 147 -0.86 -22.61 16.49
CA GLY A 147 -1.17 -21.41 17.25
C GLY A 147 -2.14 -20.45 16.55
N ASP A 148 -2.71 -19.54 17.32
CA ASP A 148 -3.77 -18.63 16.83
C ASP A 148 -3.21 -17.32 16.26
N ASN A 149 -1.91 -17.08 16.44
CA ASN A 149 -1.23 -15.86 16.00
C ASN A 149 0.24 -16.13 15.66
N PHE A 150 0.91 -15.11 15.10
CA PHE A 150 2.30 -15.20 14.68
C PHE A 150 3.26 -15.52 15.84
N ASP A 151 3.04 -14.96 17.03
CA ASP A 151 3.90 -15.18 18.20
C ASP A 151 3.87 -16.66 18.64
N ALA A 152 2.69 -17.29 18.63
CA ALA A 152 2.53 -18.71 18.92
C ALA A 152 3.20 -19.60 17.85
N ALA A 153 3.04 -19.25 16.56
CA ALA A 153 3.74 -19.94 15.47
C ALA A 153 5.27 -19.82 15.60
N LYS A 154 5.78 -18.64 16.00
CA LYS A 154 7.21 -18.39 16.23
C LYS A 154 7.74 -19.19 17.43
N ALA A 155 6.98 -19.27 18.52
CA ALA A 155 7.33 -20.08 19.67
C ALA A 155 7.46 -21.57 19.30
N GLU A 156 6.51 -22.11 18.52
CA GLU A 156 6.60 -23.49 18.03
C GLU A 156 7.77 -23.71 17.06
N ALA A 157 8.04 -22.79 16.15
CA ALA A 157 9.21 -22.88 15.27
C ALA A 157 10.53 -22.91 16.06
N THR A 158 10.62 -22.12 17.14
CA THR A 158 11.78 -22.10 18.04
C THR A 158 11.90 -23.42 18.81
N ARG A 159 10.79 -23.92 19.35
CA ARG A 159 10.74 -25.23 20.04
C ARG A 159 11.14 -26.37 19.11
N LEU A 160 10.70 -26.38 17.85
CA LEU A 160 11.08 -27.37 16.84
C LEU A 160 12.57 -27.27 16.49
N ALA A 161 13.11 -26.04 16.37
CA ALA A 161 14.53 -25.83 16.14
C ALA A 161 15.38 -26.49 17.24
N GLU A 162 15.01 -26.29 18.51
CA GLU A 162 15.71 -26.87 19.65
C GLU A 162 15.51 -28.38 19.78
N ALA A 163 14.27 -28.86 19.65
CA ALA A 163 13.92 -30.26 19.88
C ALA A 163 14.43 -31.20 18.78
N GLU A 164 14.43 -30.75 17.53
CA GLU A 164 14.80 -31.56 16.35
C GLU A 164 16.19 -31.18 15.79
N GLY A 165 16.85 -30.16 16.37
CA GLY A 165 18.16 -29.68 15.92
C GLY A 165 18.13 -28.98 14.56
N LEU A 166 16.96 -28.47 14.15
CA LEU A 166 16.77 -27.74 12.90
C LEU A 166 17.40 -26.35 12.98
N SER A 167 17.93 -25.85 11.87
CA SER A 167 18.47 -24.49 11.84
C SER A 167 17.34 -23.47 11.66
N TYR A 168 17.17 -22.57 12.62
CA TYR A 168 16.19 -21.48 12.51
C TYR A 168 16.67 -20.41 11.53
N ILE A 169 15.88 -20.10 10.50
CA ILE A 169 16.21 -19.07 9.50
C ILE A 169 15.47 -17.77 9.83
N ALA A 170 16.20 -16.80 10.38
CA ALA A 170 15.63 -15.53 10.79
C ALA A 170 15.11 -14.70 9.58
N PRO A 171 14.01 -13.94 9.75
CA PRO A 171 13.48 -13.08 8.69
C PRO A 171 14.30 -11.82 8.42
N PHE A 172 15.18 -11.41 9.35
CA PHE A 172 15.99 -10.20 9.22
C PHE A 172 17.22 -10.16 10.16
N ASP A 173 17.09 -10.54 11.43
CA ASP A 173 18.13 -10.34 12.46
C ASP A 173 19.19 -11.45 12.47
N ASP A 174 19.86 -11.63 11.33
CA ASP A 174 20.95 -12.59 11.16
C ASP A 174 22.00 -11.96 10.20
N PRO A 175 23.29 -11.93 10.56
CA PRO A 175 24.34 -11.35 9.72
C PRO A 175 24.38 -11.91 8.29
N ARG A 176 24.08 -13.19 8.10
CA ARG A 176 24.03 -13.85 6.78
C ARG A 176 22.83 -13.38 5.99
N VAL A 177 21.68 -13.21 6.64
CA VAL A 177 20.47 -12.65 6.00
C VAL A 177 20.75 -11.22 5.56
N ILE A 178 21.29 -10.38 6.45
CA ILE A 178 21.67 -8.99 6.18
C ILE A 178 22.64 -8.90 5.01
N ALA A 179 23.69 -9.75 4.98
CA ALA A 179 24.65 -9.80 3.87
C ALA A 179 23.99 -10.19 2.55
N GLY A 180 23.06 -11.16 2.56
CA GLY A 180 22.29 -11.49 1.36
C GLY A 180 21.46 -10.32 0.86
N GLN A 181 20.81 -9.56 1.76
CA GLN A 181 20.02 -8.39 1.35
C GLN A 181 20.91 -7.24 0.84
N GLY A 182 22.11 -7.09 1.39
CA GLY A 182 23.06 -6.06 0.96
C GLY A 182 23.52 -6.19 -0.49
N THR A 183 23.33 -7.35 -1.12
CA THR A 183 23.58 -7.52 -2.56
C THR A 183 22.74 -6.57 -3.41
N ILE A 184 21.55 -6.15 -2.96
CA ILE A 184 20.74 -5.13 -3.64
C ILE A 184 21.47 -3.79 -3.70
N GLY A 185 22.17 -3.42 -2.63
CA GLY A 185 23.00 -2.21 -2.62
C GLY A 185 24.09 -2.25 -3.69
N LEU A 186 24.60 -3.45 -4.02
CA LEU A 186 25.69 -3.61 -4.98
C LEU A 186 25.16 -3.43 -6.38
N GLU A 187 24.01 -4.05 -6.66
CA GLU A 187 23.32 -3.87 -7.92
C GLU A 187 22.95 -2.40 -8.13
N LEU A 188 22.42 -1.71 -7.11
CA LEU A 188 22.06 -0.28 -7.18
C LEU A 188 23.23 0.58 -7.64
N ILE A 189 24.38 0.54 -6.96
CA ILE A 189 25.53 1.39 -7.31
C ILE A 189 26.22 0.96 -8.62
N GLN A 190 26.07 -0.30 -9.03
CA GLN A 190 26.56 -0.78 -10.33
C GLN A 190 25.66 -0.33 -11.48
N GLN A 191 24.36 -0.21 -11.25
CA GLN A 191 23.38 0.24 -12.23
C GLN A 191 23.34 1.77 -12.34
N ASP A 192 23.48 2.49 -11.23
CA ASP A 192 23.64 3.94 -11.22
C ASP A 192 24.58 4.40 -10.08
N ALA A 193 25.78 4.84 -10.45
CA ALA A 193 26.77 5.40 -9.54
C ALA A 193 26.61 6.92 -9.30
N HIS A 194 25.56 7.54 -9.83
CA HIS A 194 25.25 8.96 -9.66
C HIS A 194 24.05 9.21 -8.74
N LEU A 195 23.53 8.16 -8.08
CA LEU A 195 22.46 8.27 -7.10
C LEU A 195 22.83 9.25 -5.99
N ASP A 196 21.92 10.17 -5.66
CA ASP A 196 22.05 11.05 -4.51
C ASP A 196 21.47 10.40 -3.25
N ARG A 197 20.32 9.71 -3.39
CA ARG A 197 19.60 9.09 -2.27
C ARG A 197 18.96 7.77 -2.63
N VAL A 198 18.95 6.85 -1.66
CA VAL A 198 18.27 5.55 -1.74
C VAL A 198 17.28 5.42 -0.59
N PHE A 199 16.01 5.18 -0.92
CA PHE A 199 14.93 4.96 0.04
C PHE A 199 14.67 3.46 0.21
N VAL A 200 14.68 2.99 1.46
CA VAL A 200 14.60 1.57 1.79
C VAL A 200 13.49 1.31 2.80
N PRO A 201 12.56 0.38 2.54
CA PRO A 201 11.49 0.08 3.50
C PRO A 201 12.06 -0.66 4.72
N VAL A 202 11.56 -0.31 5.89
CA VAL A 202 12.00 -0.84 7.18
C VAL A 202 10.84 -1.55 7.87
N GLY A 203 10.98 -2.86 8.01
CA GLY A 203 10.27 -3.65 9.02
C GLY A 203 11.25 -4.00 10.13
N GLY A 204 11.77 -5.23 10.13
CA GLY A 204 12.83 -5.64 11.07
C GLY A 204 14.23 -5.10 10.75
N GLY A 205 14.39 -4.23 9.76
CA GLY A 205 15.66 -3.54 9.44
C GLY A 205 16.69 -4.31 8.62
N GLY A 206 16.49 -5.60 8.30
CA GLY A 206 17.51 -6.41 7.60
C GLY A 206 17.88 -5.91 6.20
N LEU A 207 16.90 -5.43 5.42
CA LEU A 207 17.12 -4.84 4.10
C LEU A 207 17.89 -3.52 4.21
N ALA A 208 17.39 -2.59 5.05
CA ALA A 208 18.01 -1.29 5.27
C ALA A 208 19.45 -1.41 5.79
N ALA A 209 19.69 -2.29 6.77
CA ALA A 209 21.03 -2.54 7.29
C ALA A 209 21.99 -3.05 6.20
N GLY A 210 21.56 -4.02 5.40
CA GLY A 210 22.37 -4.61 4.33
C GLY A 210 22.70 -3.62 3.21
N VAL A 211 21.69 -2.88 2.74
CA VAL A 211 21.87 -1.86 1.69
C VAL A 211 22.74 -0.72 2.20
N ALA A 212 22.47 -0.22 3.41
CA ALA A 212 23.22 0.91 3.98
C ALA A 212 24.70 0.56 4.20
N VAL A 213 25.02 -0.62 4.75
CA VAL A 213 26.43 -0.96 5.00
C VAL A 213 27.24 -1.04 3.72
N LEU A 214 26.67 -1.57 2.63
CA LEU A 214 27.37 -1.63 1.37
C LEU A 214 27.56 -0.24 0.77
N ILE A 215 26.49 0.53 0.66
CA ILE A 215 26.53 1.87 0.07
C ILE A 215 27.51 2.75 0.84
N LYS A 216 27.45 2.77 2.17
CA LYS A 216 28.34 3.61 2.99
C LYS A 216 29.81 3.21 2.90
N GLN A 217 30.12 1.95 2.60
CA GLN A 217 31.51 1.51 2.43
C GLN A 217 32.08 1.87 1.04
N LEU A 218 31.26 1.82 -0.01
CA LEU A 218 31.73 2.03 -1.39
C LEU A 218 31.49 3.46 -1.90
N MET A 219 30.38 4.06 -1.49
CA MET A 219 29.89 5.36 -1.94
C MET A 219 29.24 6.14 -0.78
N PRO A 220 30.02 6.58 0.22
CA PRO A 220 29.50 7.23 1.43
C PRO A 220 28.72 8.54 1.16
N GLY A 221 28.91 9.17 -0.01
CA GLY A 221 28.18 10.37 -0.42
C GLY A 221 26.69 10.12 -0.71
N ILE A 222 26.28 8.89 -1.03
CA ILE A 222 24.88 8.54 -1.24
C ILE A 222 24.18 8.48 0.12
N LYS A 223 23.05 9.17 0.26
CA LYS A 223 22.22 9.09 1.47
C LYS A 223 21.30 7.87 1.42
N VAL A 224 21.16 7.16 2.53
CA VAL A 224 20.26 6.01 2.67
C VAL A 224 19.21 6.35 3.72
N ILE A 225 17.96 6.43 3.27
CA ILE A 225 16.82 6.85 4.07
C ILE A 225 15.94 5.63 4.37
N GLY A 226 15.72 5.36 5.65
CA GLY A 226 14.77 4.34 6.10
C GLY A 226 13.34 4.85 6.00
N VAL A 227 12.41 4.02 5.52
CA VAL A 227 11.00 4.36 5.45
C VAL A 227 10.16 3.34 6.22
N GLU A 228 9.39 3.83 7.19
CA GLU A 228 8.48 3.02 8.00
C GLU A 228 7.01 3.40 7.77
N HIS A 229 6.10 2.46 8.02
CA HIS A 229 4.68 2.80 8.15
C HIS A 229 4.44 3.37 9.55
N GLU A 230 3.63 4.43 9.67
CA GLU A 230 3.41 5.13 10.94
C GLU A 230 2.88 4.21 12.06
N GLU A 231 2.00 3.27 11.72
CA GLU A 231 1.44 2.31 12.68
C GLU A 231 2.41 1.17 13.04
N SER A 232 3.59 1.08 12.44
CA SER A 232 4.58 0.03 12.72
C SER A 232 6.02 0.56 12.74
N ALA A 233 6.20 1.82 13.14
CA ALA A 233 7.48 2.53 13.12
C ALA A 233 8.43 2.13 14.28
N CYS A 234 8.86 0.86 14.28
CA CYS A 234 9.68 0.27 15.34
C CYS A 234 11.13 0.81 15.37
N LEU A 235 11.73 1.14 14.22
CA LEU A 235 13.04 1.79 14.13
C LEU A 235 12.98 3.20 14.68
N LYS A 236 11.98 4.01 14.30
CA LYS A 236 11.81 5.38 14.81
C LYS A 236 11.66 5.38 16.33
N ALA A 237 10.82 4.48 16.86
CA ALA A 237 10.67 4.30 18.30
C ALA A 237 12.00 3.91 18.97
N ALA A 238 12.74 2.96 18.39
CA ALA A 238 14.03 2.53 18.92
C ALA A 238 15.11 3.63 18.85
N LEU A 239 15.12 4.45 17.80
CA LEU A 239 16.05 5.57 17.67
C LEU A 239 15.79 6.64 18.74
N LEU A 240 14.52 6.95 19.01
CA LEU A 240 14.13 7.89 20.06
C LEU A 240 14.44 7.34 21.46
N GLY A 241 14.26 6.04 21.68
CA GLY A 241 14.57 5.37 22.94
C GLY A 241 16.05 5.04 23.16
N GLY A 242 16.85 5.01 22.10
CA GLY A 242 18.27 4.62 22.14
C GLY A 242 18.52 3.11 22.17
N GLU A 243 17.47 2.29 22.23
CA GLU A 243 17.50 0.82 22.26
C GLU A 243 16.25 0.23 21.56
N PRO A 244 16.26 -1.04 21.13
CA PRO A 244 15.06 -1.65 20.54
C PRO A 244 13.89 -1.69 21.53
N ILE A 245 12.75 -1.11 21.11
CA ILE A 245 11.51 -1.04 21.90
C ILE A 245 10.44 -1.91 21.23
N THR A 246 9.62 -2.57 22.05
CA THR A 246 8.48 -3.36 21.57
C THR A 246 7.22 -2.51 21.53
N LEU A 247 6.66 -2.31 20.34
CA LEU A 247 5.40 -1.59 20.14
C LEU A 247 4.21 -2.38 20.73
N HIS A 248 3.27 -1.65 21.32
CA HIS A 248 2.03 -2.23 21.86
C HIS A 248 1.13 -2.81 20.76
N HIS A 249 0.99 -2.07 19.66
CA HIS A 249 0.18 -2.43 18.51
C HIS A 249 0.95 -2.17 17.22
N VAL A 250 0.61 -2.93 16.17
CA VAL A 250 1.11 -2.72 14.81
C VAL A 250 -0.04 -2.77 13.81
N GLY A 251 -0.01 -1.87 12.84
CA GLY A 251 -0.93 -1.90 11.70
C GLY A 251 -0.77 -3.15 10.84
N LEU A 252 -1.86 -3.60 10.21
CA LEU A 252 -1.86 -4.78 9.33
C LEU A 252 -1.90 -4.42 7.84
N PHE A 253 -2.01 -3.13 7.49
CA PHE A 253 -2.10 -2.71 6.08
C PHE A 253 -0.85 -3.10 5.28
N ALA A 254 0.34 -2.85 5.84
CA ALA A 254 1.63 -3.22 5.26
C ALA A 254 2.24 -4.42 5.99
N GLU A 255 1.65 -5.61 5.80
CA GLU A 255 2.03 -6.85 6.50
C GLU A 255 3.55 -7.14 6.48
N GLY A 256 4.25 -6.87 5.38
CA GLY A 256 5.69 -7.14 5.24
C GLY A 256 6.59 -6.29 6.15
N VAL A 257 6.08 -5.18 6.69
CA VAL A 257 6.78 -4.28 7.61
C VAL A 257 6.10 -4.17 8.98
N ALA A 258 5.04 -4.95 9.23
CA ALA A 258 4.30 -4.99 10.50
C ALA A 258 5.10 -5.68 11.63
N VAL A 259 6.25 -5.10 11.99
CA VAL A 259 7.20 -5.64 12.97
C VAL A 259 7.11 -4.83 14.26
N ARG A 260 6.85 -5.53 15.37
CA ARG A 260 6.66 -4.88 16.69
C ARG A 260 7.95 -4.40 17.33
N ARG A 261 9.07 -5.07 17.04
CA ARG A 261 10.39 -4.79 17.62
C ARG A 261 11.44 -5.03 16.54
N ILE A 262 12.25 -4.02 16.26
CA ILE A 262 13.39 -4.14 15.36
C ILE A 262 14.41 -5.17 15.89
N GLY A 263 15.21 -5.76 15.00
CA GLY A 263 16.31 -6.65 15.38
C GLY A 263 17.41 -5.93 16.16
N GLU A 264 18.18 -6.67 16.95
CA GLU A 264 19.27 -6.12 17.76
C GLU A 264 20.44 -5.69 16.86
N GLU A 265 20.86 -6.56 15.94
CA GLU A 265 21.96 -6.26 15.02
C GLU A 265 21.51 -5.26 13.95
N THR A 266 20.29 -5.40 13.44
CA THR A 266 19.76 -4.47 12.45
C THR A 266 19.58 -3.06 13.01
N PHE A 267 19.14 -2.91 14.27
CA PHE A 267 19.08 -1.60 14.94
C PHE A 267 20.47 -1.00 15.10
N ARG A 268 21.45 -1.78 15.59
CA ARG A 268 22.83 -1.32 15.74
C ARG A 268 23.39 -0.77 14.43
N MET A 269 23.15 -1.47 13.33
CA MET A 269 23.59 -1.03 12.00
C MET A 269 22.80 0.18 11.50
N CYS A 270 21.47 0.15 11.55
CA CYS A 270 20.62 1.24 11.05
C CYS A 270 20.90 2.55 11.78
N ARG A 271 21.02 2.53 13.12
CA ARG A 271 21.34 3.69 13.95
C ARG A 271 22.63 4.40 13.52
N ALA A 272 23.58 3.65 12.99
CA ALA A 272 24.90 4.16 12.71
C ALA A 272 25.21 4.33 11.21
N LEU A 273 24.34 3.87 10.30
CA LEU A 273 24.54 3.98 8.84
C LEU A 273 23.44 4.73 8.09
N LEU A 274 22.20 4.73 8.58
CA LEU A 274 21.12 5.48 7.93
C LEU A 274 21.30 6.97 8.18
N ASP A 275 21.05 7.77 7.16
CA ASP A 275 21.14 9.24 7.26
C ASP A 275 19.86 9.85 7.83
N ASP A 276 18.71 9.20 7.60
CA ASP A 276 17.42 9.64 8.14
C ASP A 276 16.39 8.50 8.15
N VAL A 277 15.28 8.71 8.86
CA VAL A 277 14.11 7.82 8.92
C VAL A 277 12.81 8.63 8.87
N VAL A 278 11.99 8.35 7.85
CA VAL A 278 10.68 8.96 7.63
C VAL A 278 9.56 7.92 7.81
N THR A 279 8.42 8.36 8.33
CA THR A 279 7.21 7.55 8.48
C THR A 279 6.14 8.01 7.50
N VAL A 280 5.34 7.08 6.98
CA VAL A 280 4.23 7.37 6.05
C VAL A 280 2.94 6.68 6.46
N SER A 281 1.82 7.26 6.03
CA SER A 281 0.49 6.74 6.28
C SER A 281 0.07 5.67 5.27
N SER A 282 -1.06 5.02 5.55
CA SER A 282 -1.69 4.09 4.60
C SER A 282 -2.13 4.77 3.31
N ASP A 283 -2.55 6.04 3.38
CA ASP A 283 -3.00 6.83 2.22
C ASP A 283 -1.82 7.18 1.30
N GLU A 284 -0.72 7.65 1.88
CA GLU A 284 0.52 7.93 1.15
C GLU A 284 1.06 6.66 0.48
N THR A 285 1.00 5.53 1.20
CA THR A 285 1.39 4.21 0.69
C THR A 285 0.47 3.74 -0.45
N SER A 286 -0.84 3.95 -0.34
CA SER A 286 -1.81 3.57 -1.38
C SER A 286 -1.62 4.41 -2.65
N ALA A 287 -1.34 5.70 -2.50
CA ALA A 287 -0.96 6.58 -3.61
C ALA A 287 0.33 6.11 -4.30
N ALA A 288 1.33 5.65 -3.54
CA ALA A 288 2.56 5.10 -4.09
C ALA A 288 2.35 3.79 -4.87
N VAL A 289 1.45 2.90 -4.43
CA VAL A 289 1.09 1.69 -5.20
C VAL A 289 0.54 2.08 -6.58
N ARG A 290 -0.34 3.07 -6.64
CA ARG A 290 -0.87 3.57 -7.92
C ARG A 290 0.23 4.20 -8.78
N ASP A 291 1.09 5.04 -8.22
CA ASP A 291 2.17 5.68 -8.98
C ASP A 291 3.10 4.65 -9.64
N ILE A 292 3.41 3.56 -8.93
CA ILE A 292 4.16 2.42 -9.47
C ILE A 292 3.40 1.77 -10.65
N PHE A 293 2.09 1.57 -10.50
CA PHE A 293 1.26 0.99 -11.55
C PHE A 293 1.16 1.89 -12.78
N ASP A 294 1.01 3.21 -12.59
CA ASP A 294 0.85 4.15 -13.69
C ASP A 294 2.13 4.33 -14.51
N ASP A 295 3.30 4.34 -13.87
CA ASP A 295 4.58 4.58 -14.56
C ASP A 295 5.22 3.30 -15.12
N VAL A 296 5.30 2.23 -14.32
CA VAL A 296 6.06 1.01 -14.69
C VAL A 296 5.19 -0.25 -14.82
N ARG A 297 3.86 -0.11 -14.71
CA ARG A 297 2.88 -1.21 -14.84
C ARG A 297 3.17 -2.39 -13.90
N ALA A 298 3.73 -2.10 -12.74
CA ALA A 298 3.95 -3.06 -11.67
C ALA A 298 2.86 -2.94 -10.61
N ILE A 299 2.47 -4.07 -10.02
CA ILE A 299 1.51 -4.09 -8.91
C ILE A 299 2.28 -4.42 -7.65
N SER A 300 2.45 -3.43 -6.77
CA SER A 300 3.15 -3.62 -5.51
C SER A 300 2.19 -3.98 -4.39
N GLU A 301 2.64 -4.81 -3.44
CA GLU A 301 2.00 -4.90 -2.13
C GLU A 301 2.25 -3.60 -1.33
N PRO A 302 1.46 -3.26 -0.30
CA PRO A 302 1.66 -2.02 0.45
C PRO A 302 3.08 -1.85 1.04
N SER A 303 3.69 -2.92 1.56
CA SER A 303 5.08 -2.88 2.03
C SER A 303 6.10 -2.65 0.91
N GLY A 304 5.79 -3.07 -0.32
CA GLY A 304 6.65 -2.85 -1.49
C GLY A 304 6.63 -1.41 -2.00
N ALA A 305 5.51 -0.69 -1.83
CA ALA A 305 5.37 0.70 -2.24
C ALA A 305 5.81 1.70 -1.15
N LEU A 306 6.03 1.23 0.08
CA LEU A 306 6.33 2.07 1.24
C LEU A 306 7.51 3.03 0.98
N ALA A 307 8.60 2.53 0.38
CA ALA A 307 9.78 3.34 0.12
C ALA A 307 9.52 4.50 -0.85
N LEU A 308 8.62 4.32 -1.83
CA LEU A 308 8.22 5.39 -2.73
C LEU A 308 7.36 6.44 -2.04
N ALA A 309 6.45 6.02 -1.14
CA ALA A 309 5.69 6.96 -0.33
C ALA A 309 6.63 7.84 0.51
N GLY A 310 7.64 7.22 1.14
CA GLY A 310 8.67 7.95 1.90
C GLY A 310 9.48 8.90 1.01
N LEU A 311 9.86 8.47 -0.19
CA LEU A 311 10.55 9.31 -1.18
C LEU A 311 9.73 10.56 -1.52
N LYS A 312 8.45 10.40 -1.88
CA LYS A 312 7.55 11.52 -2.23
C LYS A 312 7.43 12.51 -1.08
N ARG A 313 7.22 12.00 0.14
CA ARG A 313 7.12 12.81 1.34
C ARG A 313 8.41 13.59 1.61
N TYR A 314 9.55 12.90 1.54
CA TYR A 314 10.87 13.49 1.79
C TYR A 314 11.21 14.59 0.77
N VAL A 315 10.89 14.38 -0.51
CA VAL A 315 11.06 15.40 -1.56
C VAL A 315 10.24 16.66 -1.24
N ALA A 316 9.00 16.49 -0.79
CA ALA A 316 8.13 17.61 -0.43
C ALA A 316 8.62 18.36 0.82
N GLU A 317 8.99 17.64 1.88
CA GLU A 317 9.46 18.21 3.16
C GLU A 317 10.80 18.93 3.02
N HIS A 318 11.70 18.44 2.16
CA HIS A 318 13.05 18.99 1.98
C HIS A 318 13.22 19.85 0.72
N HIS A 319 12.15 20.06 -0.06
CA HIS A 319 12.16 20.82 -1.31
C HIS A 319 13.26 20.36 -2.28
N LEU A 320 13.43 19.05 -2.43
CA LEU A 320 14.46 18.46 -3.28
C LEU A 320 14.13 18.66 -4.77
N SER A 321 15.12 19.04 -5.56
CA SER A 321 14.99 19.18 -7.02
C SER A 321 16.33 18.93 -7.71
N GLY A 322 16.28 18.33 -8.90
CA GLY A 322 17.45 18.02 -9.72
C GLY A 322 18.31 16.85 -9.23
N GLU A 323 17.83 16.08 -8.26
CA GLU A 323 18.55 14.94 -7.69
C GLU A 323 18.16 13.61 -8.36
N ARG A 324 19.02 12.59 -8.23
CA ARG A 324 18.80 11.20 -8.63
C ARG A 324 18.43 10.36 -7.42
N LEU A 325 17.19 9.88 -7.39
CA LEU A 325 16.57 9.23 -6.24
C LEU A 325 16.17 7.80 -6.63
N ALA A 326 16.60 6.81 -5.87
CA ALA A 326 16.15 5.43 -6.04
C ALA A 326 15.31 4.96 -4.85
N PHE A 327 14.32 4.10 -5.10
CA PHE A 327 13.63 3.36 -4.06
C PHE A 327 13.55 1.87 -4.40
N ILE A 328 13.39 1.04 -3.37
CA ILE A 328 13.27 -0.41 -3.55
C ILE A 328 11.79 -0.81 -3.54
N LEU A 329 11.30 -1.32 -4.67
CA LEU A 329 10.02 -2.00 -4.74
C LEU A 329 10.20 -3.40 -4.16
N SER A 330 9.96 -3.54 -2.85
CA SER A 330 10.45 -4.71 -2.10
C SER A 330 9.61 -5.98 -2.25
N GLY A 331 8.39 -5.89 -2.80
CA GLY A 331 7.54 -7.05 -2.99
C GLY A 331 6.21 -6.77 -3.70
N ALA A 332 5.55 -7.85 -4.10
CA ALA A 332 4.31 -7.84 -4.85
C ALA A 332 3.34 -8.98 -4.46
N ASN A 333 3.46 -9.56 -3.25
CA ASN A 333 2.59 -10.64 -2.79
C ASN A 333 1.33 -10.09 -2.11
N LEU A 334 0.47 -9.45 -2.90
CA LEU A 334 -0.82 -8.92 -2.43
C LEU A 334 -2.00 -9.86 -2.73
N ASN A 335 -3.05 -9.76 -1.91
CA ASN A 335 -4.35 -10.32 -2.26
C ASN A 335 -5.03 -9.39 -3.29
N PHE A 336 -5.55 -9.94 -4.38
CA PHE A 336 -6.24 -9.15 -5.41
C PHE A 336 -7.40 -8.31 -4.85
N HIS A 337 -8.14 -8.82 -3.85
CA HIS A 337 -9.21 -8.04 -3.21
C HIS A 337 -8.70 -6.82 -2.43
N GLN A 338 -7.44 -6.83 -2.00
CA GLN A 338 -6.81 -5.69 -1.34
C GLN A 338 -6.62 -4.50 -2.31
N LEU A 339 -6.57 -4.75 -3.63
CA LEU A 339 -6.52 -3.68 -4.62
C LEU A 339 -7.73 -2.76 -4.57
N ARG A 340 -8.91 -3.29 -4.24
CA ARG A 340 -10.11 -2.46 -4.05
C ARG A 340 -9.88 -1.43 -2.96
N TYR A 341 -9.39 -1.88 -1.81
CA TYR A 341 -9.10 -1.02 -0.68
C TYR A 341 -8.00 0.00 -0.98
N ILE A 342 -6.93 -0.43 -1.67
CA ILE A 342 -5.86 0.45 -2.13
C ILE A 342 -6.41 1.51 -3.10
N SER A 343 -7.28 1.11 -4.05
CA SER A 343 -7.91 2.02 -5.01
C SER A 343 -8.74 3.08 -4.27
N GLU A 344 -9.66 2.65 -3.41
CA GLU A 344 -10.53 3.54 -2.63
C GLU A 344 -9.72 4.53 -1.78
N ARG A 345 -8.66 4.08 -1.08
CA ARG A 345 -7.79 4.97 -0.29
C ARG A 345 -6.89 5.86 -1.13
N SER A 346 -6.42 5.38 -2.28
CA SER A 346 -5.53 6.16 -3.14
C SER A 346 -6.23 7.39 -3.73
N GLU A 347 -7.53 7.32 -4.00
CA GLU A 347 -8.35 8.46 -4.48
C GLU A 347 -8.52 9.51 -3.39
N ILE A 348 -8.75 9.06 -2.16
CA ILE A 348 -8.89 9.90 -0.96
C ILE A 348 -7.56 10.58 -0.60
N GLY A 349 -6.48 9.80 -0.49
CA GLY A 349 -5.18 10.28 0.00
C GLY A 349 -4.49 11.31 -0.89
N GLU A 350 -4.77 11.31 -2.19
CA GLU A 350 -4.27 12.34 -3.10
C GLU A 350 -5.15 13.60 -3.17
N GLN A 351 -6.21 13.67 -2.35
CA GLN A 351 -7.19 14.76 -2.41
C GLN A 351 -7.67 14.95 -3.86
N ARG A 352 -7.95 13.84 -4.56
CA ARG A 352 -8.50 13.82 -5.92
C ARG A 352 -10.02 13.73 -5.95
N GLU A 353 -10.64 13.60 -4.79
CA GLU A 353 -12.08 13.63 -4.60
C GLU A 353 -12.40 14.59 -3.44
N ALA A 354 -13.35 15.48 -3.66
CA ALA A 354 -13.97 16.28 -2.60
C ALA A 354 -15.25 15.55 -2.15
N ILE A 355 -15.39 15.31 -0.85
CA ILE A 355 -16.57 14.69 -0.27
C ILE A 355 -17.33 15.76 0.50
N LEU A 356 -18.57 16.01 0.13
CA LEU A 356 -19.38 17.12 0.62
C LEU A 356 -20.73 16.60 1.13
N GLY A 357 -21.15 17.10 2.29
CA GLY A 357 -22.54 17.06 2.72
C GLY A 357 -23.20 18.39 2.36
N VAL A 358 -24.21 18.39 1.50
CA VAL A 358 -24.89 19.62 1.06
C VAL A 358 -26.35 19.59 1.49
N THR A 359 -26.82 20.72 2.02
CA THR A 359 -28.23 20.91 2.36
C THR A 359 -28.94 21.67 1.25
N ILE A 360 -29.95 21.06 0.63
CA ILE A 360 -30.75 21.65 -0.45
C ILE A 360 -32.23 21.78 -0.04
N PRO A 361 -33.00 22.75 -0.57
CA PRO A 361 -34.43 22.83 -0.32
C PRO A 361 -35.17 21.59 -0.84
N GLU A 362 -36.11 21.06 -0.07
CA GLU A 362 -36.94 19.88 -0.45
C GLU A 362 -38.09 20.32 -1.39
N GLU A 363 -37.72 20.83 -2.57
CA GLU A 363 -38.63 21.40 -3.57
C GLU A 363 -38.39 20.81 -4.96
N GLN A 364 -39.43 20.89 -5.80
CA GLN A 364 -39.37 20.40 -7.17
C GLN A 364 -38.22 21.07 -7.96
N GLY A 365 -37.37 20.24 -8.58
CA GLY A 365 -36.23 20.68 -9.38
C GLY A 365 -34.98 21.10 -8.59
N SER A 366 -34.94 20.98 -7.26
CA SER A 366 -33.74 21.31 -6.47
C SER A 366 -32.50 20.52 -6.88
N PHE A 367 -32.65 19.24 -7.23
CA PHE A 367 -31.55 18.37 -7.65
C PHE A 367 -30.93 18.85 -8.96
N LEU A 368 -31.78 19.22 -9.93
CA LEU A 368 -31.32 19.73 -11.21
C LEU A 368 -30.61 21.09 -11.05
N ARG A 369 -31.15 21.99 -10.21
CA ARG A 369 -30.48 23.26 -9.89
C ARG A 369 -29.11 23.03 -9.25
N PHE A 370 -29.04 22.14 -8.27
CA PHE A 370 -27.78 21.78 -7.61
C PHE A 370 -26.78 21.17 -8.60
N ALA A 371 -27.19 20.19 -9.41
CA ALA A 371 -26.32 19.57 -10.41
C ALA A 371 -25.84 20.58 -11.47
N SER A 372 -26.66 21.59 -11.80
CA SER A 372 -26.28 22.67 -12.71
C SER A 372 -25.17 23.56 -12.13
N VAL A 373 -25.14 23.77 -10.81
CA VAL A 373 -24.04 24.51 -10.13
C VAL A 373 -22.73 23.71 -10.18
N LEU A 374 -22.80 22.38 -10.05
CA LEU A 374 -21.63 21.53 -10.26
C LEU A 374 -21.14 21.55 -11.72
N GLY A 375 -22.06 21.76 -12.67
CA GLY A 375 -21.74 21.98 -14.08
C GLY A 375 -21.07 20.77 -14.73
N ALA A 376 -19.94 21.00 -15.41
CA ALA A 376 -19.18 19.95 -16.10
C ALA A 376 -18.24 19.14 -15.18
N ARG A 377 -18.24 19.40 -13.87
CA ARG A 377 -17.41 18.69 -12.90
C ARG A 377 -17.82 17.21 -12.85
N SER A 378 -16.84 16.32 -12.73
CA SER A 378 -17.09 14.88 -12.67
C SER A 378 -17.57 14.48 -11.29
N VAL A 379 -18.88 14.26 -11.16
CA VAL A 379 -19.48 13.72 -9.94
C VAL A 379 -19.13 12.23 -9.84
N THR A 380 -18.54 11.82 -8.72
CA THR A 380 -18.15 10.42 -8.45
C THR A 380 -19.19 9.71 -7.60
N GLU A 381 -19.92 10.46 -6.77
CA GLU A 381 -20.95 9.93 -5.88
C GLU A 381 -22.05 10.97 -5.69
N PHE A 382 -23.30 10.53 -5.70
CA PHE A 382 -24.45 11.36 -5.40
C PHE A 382 -25.52 10.50 -4.72
N ASN A 383 -25.62 10.64 -3.39
CA ASN A 383 -26.51 9.82 -2.58
C ASN A 383 -27.49 10.68 -1.78
N TYR A 384 -28.75 10.28 -1.83
CA TYR A 384 -29.87 10.94 -1.17
C TYR A 384 -30.95 9.93 -0.79
N ARG A 385 -31.56 10.16 0.38
CA ARG A 385 -32.83 9.56 0.75
C ARG A 385 -33.72 10.62 1.37
N LEU A 386 -34.98 10.64 0.97
CA LEU A 386 -36.02 11.40 1.66
C LEU A 386 -36.07 10.95 3.12
N SER A 387 -35.65 11.83 4.01
CA SER A 387 -35.61 11.58 5.45
C SER A 387 -36.97 11.84 6.07
N ALA A 388 -37.41 10.98 6.99
CA ALA A 388 -38.68 11.13 7.71
C ALA A 388 -38.63 12.18 8.85
N ALA A 389 -37.81 13.21 8.74
CA ALA A 389 -37.57 14.16 9.83
C ALA A 389 -38.71 15.17 10.02
N ARG A 390 -39.54 14.91 11.06
CA ARG A 390 -40.44 15.74 11.90
C ARG A 390 -41.29 16.90 11.33
N ALA A 391 -41.03 17.49 10.18
CA ALA A 391 -41.88 18.52 9.55
C ALA A 391 -41.69 18.53 8.01
N GLU A 392 -42.72 18.90 7.25
CA GLU A 392 -42.72 19.02 5.78
C GLU A 392 -41.70 20.05 5.20
N THR A 393 -40.88 20.67 6.05
CA THR A 393 -39.95 21.78 5.72
C THR A 393 -38.49 21.49 6.09
N ASP A 394 -38.17 20.28 6.58
CA ASP A 394 -36.77 19.93 6.85
C ASP A 394 -36.02 19.78 5.51
N PRO A 395 -34.86 20.43 5.33
CA PRO A 395 -34.19 20.43 4.04
C PRO A 395 -33.56 19.07 3.73
N ALA A 396 -33.50 18.77 2.43
CA ALA A 396 -32.82 17.58 1.91
C ALA A 396 -31.32 17.66 2.21
N ARG A 397 -30.73 16.56 2.66
CA ARG A 397 -29.28 16.41 2.81
C ARG A 397 -28.77 15.43 1.79
N ILE A 398 -27.86 15.88 0.94
CA ILE A 398 -27.23 15.07 -0.09
C ILE A 398 -25.76 14.85 0.25
N PHE A 399 -25.26 13.67 -0.08
CA PHE A 399 -23.85 13.34 0.01
C PHE A 399 -23.28 13.28 -1.40
N VAL A 400 -22.25 14.07 -1.64
CA VAL A 400 -21.74 14.33 -2.98
C VAL A 400 -20.24 14.13 -2.99
N GLY A 401 -19.77 13.26 -3.88
CA GLY A 401 -18.37 13.12 -4.26
C GLY A 401 -18.12 13.84 -5.58
N VAL A 402 -17.10 14.69 -5.65
CA VAL A 402 -16.69 15.36 -6.89
C VAL A 402 -15.20 15.13 -7.12
N ARG A 403 -14.84 14.62 -8.30
CA ARG A 403 -13.43 14.47 -8.69
C ARG A 403 -12.79 15.84 -8.90
N ILE A 404 -11.62 16.04 -8.31
CA ILE A 404 -10.82 17.26 -8.40
C ILE A 404 -9.43 16.95 -8.95
N ALA A 405 -8.91 17.84 -9.78
CA ALA A 405 -7.57 17.72 -10.34
C ALA A 405 -6.51 18.46 -9.49
N ARG A 406 -6.93 19.54 -8.81
CA ARG A 406 -6.08 20.35 -7.93
C ARG A 406 -6.75 20.51 -6.57
N ARG A 407 -5.95 20.56 -5.51
CA ARG A 407 -6.43 20.80 -4.14
C ARG A 407 -7.25 22.10 -4.01
N GLN A 408 -6.90 23.14 -4.78
CA GLN A 408 -7.63 24.41 -4.78
C GLN A 408 -9.06 24.28 -5.32
N GLU A 409 -9.33 23.33 -6.22
CA GLU A 409 -10.67 23.13 -6.81
C GLU A 409 -11.69 22.75 -5.75
N ARG A 410 -11.27 22.08 -4.67
CA ARG A 410 -12.13 21.81 -3.51
C ARG A 410 -12.73 23.09 -2.93
N ALA A 411 -11.89 24.11 -2.71
CA ALA A 411 -12.34 25.40 -2.18
C ALA A 411 -13.19 26.17 -3.19
N GLU A 412 -12.86 26.07 -4.48
CA GLU A 412 -13.66 26.65 -5.57
C GLU A 412 -15.07 26.03 -5.61
N ILE A 413 -15.19 24.70 -5.48
CA ILE A 413 -16.49 24.00 -5.45
C ILE A 413 -17.33 24.41 -4.25
N VAL A 414 -16.73 24.47 -3.06
CA VAL A 414 -17.44 24.90 -1.84
C VAL A 414 -17.93 26.34 -2.00
N ALA A 415 -17.09 27.25 -2.49
CA ALA A 415 -17.46 28.64 -2.70
C ALA A 415 -18.61 28.80 -3.72
N ASP A 416 -18.57 28.08 -4.84
CA ASP A 416 -19.64 28.11 -5.85
C ASP A 416 -21.00 27.64 -5.26
N LEU A 417 -20.97 26.61 -4.42
CA LEU A 417 -22.17 26.09 -3.76
C LEU A 417 -22.71 27.05 -2.70
N GLU A 418 -21.84 27.67 -1.91
CA GLU A 418 -22.22 28.68 -0.91
C GLU A 418 -22.76 29.95 -1.58
N GLU A 419 -22.18 30.40 -2.69
CA GLU A 419 -22.67 31.55 -3.48
C GLU A 419 -24.07 31.27 -4.08
N ALA A 420 -24.33 30.01 -4.46
CA ALA A 420 -25.66 29.56 -4.88
C ALA A 420 -26.67 29.43 -3.71
N GLY A 421 -26.25 29.67 -2.48
CA GLY A 421 -27.11 29.69 -1.28
C GLY A 421 -27.27 28.34 -0.59
N TYR A 422 -26.39 27.37 -0.84
CA TYR A 422 -26.40 26.07 -0.17
C TYR A 422 -25.54 26.09 1.10
N ASP A 423 -25.98 25.35 2.12
CA ASP A 423 -25.16 25.05 3.30
C ASP A 423 -24.33 23.79 3.03
N VAL A 424 -23.01 23.90 3.15
CA VAL A 424 -22.04 22.88 2.73
C VAL A 424 -21.15 22.51 3.91
N ILE A 425 -21.06 21.21 4.17
CA ILE A 425 -20.12 20.61 5.11
C ILE A 425 -19.08 19.85 4.30
N ASP A 426 -17.82 20.26 4.45
CA ASP A 426 -16.71 19.60 3.80
C ASP A 426 -16.23 18.40 4.62
N LEU A 427 -16.48 17.20 4.10
CA LEU A 427 -16.19 15.92 4.72
C LEU A 427 -14.96 15.24 4.10
N THR A 428 -14.21 15.96 3.26
CA THR A 428 -13.08 15.41 2.49
C THR A 428 -11.94 14.90 3.36
N ASP A 429 -11.82 15.36 4.61
CA ASP A 429 -10.83 14.89 5.58
C ASP A 429 -11.45 14.07 6.73
N ASP A 430 -12.75 13.74 6.64
CA ASP A 430 -13.49 13.01 7.69
C ASP A 430 -13.48 11.49 7.44
N GLU A 431 -12.82 10.74 8.32
CA GLU A 431 -12.68 9.28 8.21
C GLU A 431 -14.02 8.54 8.38
N LEU A 432 -14.92 9.05 9.22
CA LEU A 432 -16.24 8.44 9.41
C LEU A 432 -17.05 8.52 8.11
N ALA A 433 -16.99 9.66 7.43
CA ALA A 433 -17.66 9.90 6.16
C ALA A 433 -17.12 8.98 5.05
N LYS A 434 -15.79 8.94 4.91
CA LYS A 434 -15.07 8.15 3.89
C LYS A 434 -15.23 6.65 4.04
N VAL A 435 -15.18 6.14 5.27
CA VAL A 435 -15.18 4.68 5.50
C VAL A 435 -16.60 4.15 5.65
N HIS A 436 -17.45 4.88 6.39
CA HIS A 436 -18.74 4.36 6.80
C HIS A 436 -19.91 5.08 6.15
N VAL A 437 -20.04 6.40 6.35
CA VAL A 437 -21.29 7.12 5.99
C VAL A 437 -21.59 7.00 4.50
N ARG A 438 -20.58 7.09 3.62
CA ARG A 438 -20.76 6.94 2.17
C ARG A 438 -21.46 5.63 1.76
N SER A 439 -21.26 4.56 2.52
CA SER A 439 -21.87 3.25 2.29
C SER A 439 -23.20 3.03 3.04
N MET A 440 -23.64 4.01 3.84
CA MET A 440 -24.82 3.90 4.72
C MET A 440 -25.97 4.83 4.32
N ILE A 441 -25.71 5.80 3.44
CA ILE A 441 -26.73 6.72 2.96
C ILE A 441 -27.72 5.94 2.09
N GLY A 442 -29.00 6.00 2.46
CA GLY A 442 -30.06 5.27 1.76
C GLY A 442 -31.26 4.98 2.65
N GLY A 443 -31.05 4.65 3.93
CA GLY A 443 -32.12 4.57 4.94
C GLY A 443 -33.39 3.80 4.53
N ARG A 444 -34.51 4.06 5.22
CA ARG A 444 -35.84 3.55 4.85
C ARG A 444 -36.76 4.68 4.41
N ALA A 445 -37.73 4.36 3.56
CA ALA A 445 -38.74 5.29 3.08
C ALA A 445 -39.51 5.97 4.24
N THR A 446 -40.02 7.16 3.97
CA THR A 446 -40.98 7.83 4.85
C THR A 446 -42.33 7.09 4.79
N PRO A 447 -42.99 6.81 5.94
CA PRO A 447 -44.27 6.10 5.94
C PRO A 447 -45.33 6.87 5.14
N GLY A 448 -46.12 6.14 4.34
CA GLY A 448 -47.26 6.72 3.61
C GLY A 448 -46.91 7.36 2.27
N VAL A 449 -45.64 7.37 1.86
CA VAL A 449 -45.25 7.79 0.49
C VAL A 449 -45.15 6.52 -0.38
N PRO A 450 -46.03 6.34 -1.38
CA PRO A 450 -45.87 5.25 -2.34
C PRO A 450 -44.64 5.52 -3.21
N GLU A 451 -43.77 4.53 -3.36
CA GLU A 451 -42.52 4.65 -4.12
C GLU A 451 -42.45 3.61 -5.24
N ARG A 452 -42.00 4.04 -6.43
CA ARG A 452 -41.57 3.14 -7.51
C ARG A 452 -40.08 3.30 -7.73
N LEU A 453 -39.36 2.18 -7.79
CA LEU A 453 -37.90 2.12 -7.88
C LEU A 453 -37.47 1.72 -9.28
N PHE A 454 -36.49 2.44 -9.82
CA PHE A 454 -35.92 2.16 -11.13
C PHE A 454 -34.39 2.14 -11.06
N SER A 455 -33.79 1.16 -11.73
CA SER A 455 -32.35 1.13 -12.01
C SER A 455 -32.12 1.64 -13.43
N PHE A 456 -31.15 2.53 -13.61
CA PHE A 456 -30.79 3.12 -14.90
C PHE A 456 -29.34 2.83 -15.24
N LEU A 457 -29.08 2.57 -16.53
CA LEU A 457 -27.76 2.44 -17.12
C LEU A 457 -27.58 3.52 -18.19
N PHE A 458 -26.54 4.32 -18.06
CA PHE A 458 -26.18 5.32 -19.05
C PHE A 458 -24.65 5.38 -19.23
N PRO A 459 -24.18 5.78 -20.42
CA PRO A 459 -22.75 5.95 -20.67
C PRO A 459 -22.19 7.09 -19.83
N GLU A 460 -21.12 6.81 -19.10
CA GLU A 460 -20.49 7.77 -18.20
C GLU A 460 -19.73 8.84 -19.02
N SER A 461 -20.01 10.13 -18.76
CA SER A 461 -19.33 11.26 -19.39
C SER A 461 -19.40 12.52 -18.51
N PRO A 462 -18.49 13.50 -18.67
CA PRO A 462 -18.56 14.75 -17.91
C PRO A 462 -19.92 15.43 -18.06
N GLY A 463 -20.59 15.72 -16.94
CA GLY A 463 -21.93 16.31 -16.92
C GLY A 463 -23.09 15.31 -17.15
N ALA A 464 -22.83 14.01 -17.26
CA ALA A 464 -23.86 13.01 -17.52
C ALA A 464 -24.96 12.97 -16.45
N LEU A 465 -24.63 13.19 -15.18
CA LEU A 465 -25.62 13.28 -14.10
C LEU A 465 -26.57 14.49 -14.29
N ALA A 466 -26.03 15.66 -14.62
CA ALA A 466 -26.85 16.85 -14.87
C ALA A 466 -27.77 16.62 -16.07
N HIS A 467 -27.24 16.07 -17.17
CA HIS A 467 -28.02 15.71 -18.35
C HIS A 467 -29.10 14.67 -18.04
N PHE A 468 -28.79 13.65 -17.23
CA PHE A 468 -29.77 12.67 -16.77
C PHE A 468 -30.92 13.35 -16.02
N LEU A 469 -30.62 14.26 -15.08
CA LEU A 469 -31.63 15.01 -14.33
C LEU A 469 -32.44 15.97 -15.22
N GLU A 470 -31.84 16.54 -16.28
CA GLU A 470 -32.55 17.35 -17.28
C GLU A 470 -33.56 16.52 -18.08
N VAL A 471 -33.12 15.36 -18.57
CA VAL A 471 -33.94 14.45 -19.38
C VAL A 471 -35.03 13.79 -18.54
N LEU A 472 -34.70 13.41 -17.30
CA LEU A 472 -35.66 12.94 -16.31
C LEU A 472 -36.74 13.98 -16.02
N GLY A 473 -36.37 15.26 -16.06
CA GLY A 473 -37.27 16.38 -15.82
C GLY A 473 -37.67 16.50 -14.36
N THR A 474 -38.55 17.46 -14.08
CA THR A 474 -38.90 17.80 -12.69
C THR A 474 -40.28 17.31 -12.26
N ARG A 475 -41.05 16.63 -13.13
CA ARG A 475 -42.47 16.33 -12.90
C ARG A 475 -42.76 15.43 -11.69
N TRP A 476 -41.87 14.48 -11.38
CA TRP A 476 -42.00 13.57 -10.24
C TRP A 476 -40.99 13.88 -9.14
N ASN A 477 -41.41 13.74 -7.89
CA ASN A 477 -40.54 13.92 -6.73
C ASN A 477 -39.67 12.67 -6.54
N ILE A 478 -38.35 12.90 -6.48
CA ILE A 478 -37.37 11.86 -6.18
C ILE A 478 -37.36 11.63 -4.68
N THR A 479 -37.46 10.37 -4.25
CA THR A 479 -37.43 10.01 -2.82
C THR A 479 -36.21 9.17 -2.44
N LEU A 480 -35.49 8.63 -3.42
CA LEU A 480 -34.19 7.98 -3.27
C LEU A 480 -33.38 8.29 -4.52
N PHE A 481 -32.11 8.65 -4.35
CA PHE A 481 -31.17 8.76 -5.43
C PHE A 481 -29.85 8.18 -4.98
N HIS A 482 -29.33 7.19 -5.69
CA HIS A 482 -28.03 6.59 -5.40
C HIS A 482 -27.26 6.47 -6.70
N TYR A 483 -26.14 7.15 -6.77
CA TYR A 483 -25.23 7.17 -7.91
C TYR A 483 -23.80 7.03 -7.42
N ARG A 484 -23.06 6.11 -8.02
CA ARG A 484 -21.64 5.92 -7.75
C ARG A 484 -20.94 5.46 -9.02
N THR A 485 -19.81 6.09 -9.31
CA THR A 485 -18.96 5.73 -10.45
C THR A 485 -17.88 4.76 -9.97
N ASP A 486 -18.02 3.48 -10.32
CA ASP A 486 -17.05 2.43 -9.95
C ASP A 486 -15.92 2.28 -10.99
N GLY A 487 -15.65 3.32 -11.78
CA GLY A 487 -14.65 3.29 -12.86
C GLY A 487 -15.05 2.40 -14.05
N ALA A 488 -16.29 1.92 -14.09
CA ALA A 488 -16.86 1.20 -15.23
C ALA A 488 -17.34 2.20 -16.30
N ASP A 489 -17.40 1.75 -17.56
CA ASP A 489 -17.87 2.56 -18.71
C ASP A 489 -19.37 2.97 -18.62
N TYR A 490 -20.09 2.45 -17.61
CA TYR A 490 -21.51 2.70 -17.39
C TYR A 490 -21.75 3.18 -15.96
N GLY A 491 -22.41 4.34 -15.84
CA GLY A 491 -22.97 4.82 -14.59
C GLY A 491 -24.21 4.01 -14.22
N ARG A 492 -24.33 3.63 -12.95
CA ARG A 492 -25.53 2.99 -12.39
C ARG A 492 -26.22 3.98 -11.47
N ILE A 493 -27.42 4.40 -11.84
CA ILE A 493 -28.30 5.17 -10.97
C ILE A 493 -29.39 4.24 -10.46
N LEU A 494 -29.62 4.28 -9.16
CA LEU A 494 -30.83 3.75 -8.55
C LEU A 494 -31.66 4.94 -8.07
N CYS A 495 -32.87 5.10 -8.60
CA CYS A 495 -33.72 6.24 -8.28
C CYS A 495 -35.15 5.77 -7.94
N ALA A 496 -35.71 6.29 -6.85
CA ALA A 496 -37.10 6.08 -6.50
C ALA A 496 -37.91 7.37 -6.65
N PHE A 497 -39.16 7.22 -7.10
CA PHE A 497 -40.09 8.32 -7.30
C PHE A 497 -41.32 8.15 -6.41
N ALA A 498 -41.83 9.26 -5.87
CA ALA A 498 -43.11 9.30 -5.19
C ALA A 498 -44.25 9.12 -6.20
N ALA A 499 -44.66 7.88 -6.44
CA ALA A 499 -45.68 7.51 -7.41
C ALA A 499 -46.41 6.23 -6.98
N GLY A 500 -47.72 6.18 -7.26
CA GLY A 500 -48.52 4.97 -7.07
C GLY A 500 -48.19 3.90 -8.11
N SER A 501 -48.56 2.64 -7.83
CA SER A 501 -48.39 1.51 -8.76
C SER A 501 -49.05 1.74 -10.13
N ASP A 502 -50.09 2.57 -10.16
CA ASP A 502 -50.95 2.76 -11.32
C ASP A 502 -50.56 4.02 -12.14
N ASP A 503 -49.43 4.67 -11.82
CA ASP A 503 -48.93 5.84 -12.56
C ASP A 503 -48.34 5.42 -13.91
N VAL A 504 -49.21 5.31 -14.92
CA VAL A 504 -48.86 4.97 -16.30
C VAL A 504 -48.01 6.07 -16.95
N GLU A 505 -48.23 7.33 -16.58
CA GLU A 505 -47.49 8.46 -17.15
C GLU A 505 -46.00 8.40 -16.80
N LEU A 506 -45.67 7.94 -15.58
CA LEU A 506 -44.29 7.71 -15.17
C LEU A 506 -43.60 6.65 -16.05
N THR A 507 -44.26 5.51 -16.28
CA THR A 507 -43.71 4.44 -17.12
C THR A 507 -43.50 4.92 -18.56
N GLU A 508 -44.50 5.58 -19.15
CA GLU A 508 -44.39 6.14 -20.50
C GLU A 508 -43.29 7.21 -20.60
N HIS A 509 -43.05 7.95 -19.51
CA HIS A 509 -41.95 8.90 -19.46
C HIS A 509 -40.61 8.20 -19.46
N MET A 510 -40.43 7.15 -18.65
CA MET A 510 -39.21 6.33 -18.64
C MET A 510 -38.91 5.75 -20.02
N ASP A 511 -39.93 5.26 -20.73
CA ASP A 511 -39.80 4.76 -22.11
C ASP A 511 -39.32 5.82 -23.11
N ARG A 512 -39.60 7.09 -22.86
CA ARG A 512 -39.18 8.23 -23.71
C ARG A 512 -37.80 8.78 -23.37
N LEU A 513 -37.24 8.46 -22.20
CA LEU A 513 -35.93 8.98 -21.77
C LEU A 513 -34.77 8.51 -22.67
N GLY A 514 -34.94 7.37 -23.34
CA GLY A 514 -33.90 6.79 -24.20
C GLY A 514 -32.73 6.14 -23.44
N TYR A 515 -32.84 5.99 -22.11
CA TYR A 515 -31.91 5.22 -21.29
C TYR A 515 -32.40 3.79 -21.07
N SER A 516 -31.47 2.86 -20.88
CA SER A 516 -31.82 1.50 -20.44
C SER A 516 -32.19 1.57 -18.97
N TYR A 517 -33.40 1.09 -18.63
CA TYR A 517 -33.88 1.06 -17.26
C TYR A 517 -34.57 -0.28 -16.93
N ASN A 518 -34.59 -0.65 -15.66
CA ASN A 518 -35.45 -1.72 -15.12
C ASN A 518 -36.25 -1.18 -13.94
N GLU A 519 -37.52 -1.57 -13.83
CA GLU A 519 -38.31 -1.32 -12.62
C GLU A 519 -38.00 -2.38 -11.55
N GLU A 520 -37.43 -1.93 -10.44
CA GLU A 520 -36.96 -2.75 -9.31
C GLU A 520 -37.90 -2.63 -8.10
N THR A 521 -39.10 -2.06 -8.27
CA THR A 521 -40.08 -1.83 -7.17
C THR A 521 -40.43 -3.12 -6.40
N ALA A 522 -40.38 -4.27 -7.07
CA ALA A 522 -40.67 -5.57 -6.47
C ALA A 522 -39.44 -6.30 -5.93
N ASP A 523 -38.24 -5.75 -6.07
CA ASP A 523 -37.00 -6.40 -5.70
C ASP A 523 -36.95 -6.73 -4.19
N PRO A 524 -36.57 -7.96 -3.80
CA PRO A 524 -36.51 -8.35 -2.40
C PRO A 524 -35.56 -7.49 -1.55
N ALA A 525 -34.42 -7.03 -2.09
CA ALA A 525 -33.47 -6.21 -1.35
C ALA A 525 -34.04 -4.80 -1.09
N PHE A 526 -34.68 -4.20 -2.10
CA PHE A 526 -35.39 -2.93 -1.92
C PHE A 526 -36.46 -3.05 -0.84
N ARG A 527 -37.35 -4.05 -0.94
CA ARG A 527 -38.44 -4.26 0.02
C ARG A 527 -37.96 -4.51 1.44
N PHE A 528 -36.86 -5.24 1.59
CA PHE A 528 -36.35 -5.61 2.91
C PHE A 528 -35.63 -4.46 3.61
N PHE A 529 -34.78 -3.70 2.89
CA PHE A 529 -33.89 -2.70 3.50
C PHE A 529 -34.34 -1.25 3.32
N LEU A 530 -34.97 -0.92 2.19
CA LEU A 530 -35.17 0.47 1.77
C LEU A 530 -36.64 0.89 1.77
N ALA A 531 -37.56 -0.02 1.42
CA ALA A 531 -39.00 0.24 1.46
C ALA A 531 -39.54 0.26 2.89
N ARG A 532 -40.76 0.79 3.05
CA ARG A 532 -41.54 0.69 4.29
C ARG A 532 -42.93 0.13 4.06
#